data_AF-A0A661HMD5-F1
#
_entry.id   AF-A0A661HMD5-F1
#
_cell.length_a   1.000
_cell.length_b   1.000
_cell.length_c   1.000
_cell.angle_alpha   90.00
_cell.angle_beta   90.00
_cell.angle_gamma   90.00
#
_symmetry.space_group_name_H-M   'P 1'
#
loop_
_entity.id
_entity.type
_entity.pdbx_description
1 polymer ?
#
loop_
_entity_poly.entity_id
_entity_poly.type
_entity_poly.pdbx_seq_one_letter_code
_entity_poly.pdbx_strand_id
1 'polypeptide(L)'
;MMKNKEYYLGLEYGIATRELSEEEGGGVLAYYTDMPHIAGDGESIEKAIKDVKSAFGCYLEVALEKEEEIKEPSHLDKAKRINITIPLSVLNKIDNYVKDHDTNRSSFFKNSALQAMG
;
A
#
# COMPACT_ATOMS: atom_id res chain seq x y z
N MET A 1 -8.89 -11.89 5.74
CA MET A 1 -9.82 -10.81 6.18
C MET A 1 -10.37 -10.12 4.95
N MET A 2 -11.64 -9.74 4.95
CA MET A 2 -12.26 -9.00 3.84
C MET A 2 -11.79 -7.55 3.91
N LYS A 3 -11.15 -7.05 2.84
CA LYS A 3 -10.65 -5.67 2.76
C LYS A 3 -11.84 -4.74 2.50
N ASN A 4 -12.35 -4.09 3.53
CA ASN A 4 -13.50 -3.17 3.45
C ASN A 4 -13.05 -1.71 3.38
N LYS A 5 -14.01 -0.78 3.29
CA LYS A 5 -13.75 0.66 3.21
C LYS A 5 -12.92 1.15 4.40
N GLU A 6 -13.28 0.73 5.61
CA GLU A 6 -12.57 1.10 6.84
C GLU A 6 -11.12 0.61 6.86
N TYR A 7 -10.85 -0.59 6.33
CA TYR A 7 -9.50 -1.13 6.19
C TYR A 7 -8.64 -0.18 5.36
N TYR A 8 -9.09 0.19 4.15
CA TYR A 8 -8.30 1.08 3.29
C TYR A 8 -8.19 2.49 3.88
N LEU A 9 -9.26 3.06 4.44
CA LEU A 9 -9.18 4.38 5.08
C LEU A 9 -8.21 4.42 6.28
N GLY A 10 -7.93 3.27 6.91
CA GLY A 10 -6.98 3.15 8.00
C GLY A 10 -5.51 3.04 7.58
N LEU A 11 -5.21 2.87 6.29
CA LEU A 11 -3.84 2.77 5.79
C LEU A 11 -3.21 4.17 5.63
N GLU A 12 -1.91 4.26 5.89
CA GLU A 12 -1.15 5.51 5.82
C GLU A 12 -0.76 5.88 4.37
N TYR A 13 -1.73 6.21 3.53
CA TYR A 13 -1.42 6.65 2.17
C TYR A 13 -0.66 7.98 2.13
N GLY A 14 0.36 8.06 1.28
CA GLY A 14 1.08 9.31 1.01
C GLY A 14 0.21 10.28 0.21
N ILE A 15 0.20 11.54 0.61
CA ILE A 15 -0.44 12.65 -0.12
C ILE A 15 0.62 13.68 -0.45
N ALA A 16 0.71 14.05 -1.73
CA ALA A 16 1.55 15.15 -2.19
C ALA A 16 0.68 16.35 -2.53
N THR A 17 1.23 17.56 -2.36
CA THR A 17 0.56 18.80 -2.71
C THR A 17 1.42 19.66 -3.63
N ARG A 18 0.75 20.44 -4.48
CA ARG A 18 1.35 21.37 -5.44
C ARG A 18 0.49 22.62 -5.54
N GLU A 19 1.12 23.79 -5.58
CA GLU A 19 0.43 25.04 -5.94
C GLU A 19 0.05 25.03 -7.43
N LEU A 20 -1.18 25.45 -7.71
CA LEU A 20 -1.70 25.62 -9.05
C LEU A 20 -1.45 27.05 -9.51
N SER A 21 -1.08 27.20 -10.78
CA SER A 21 -1.01 28.52 -11.40
C SER A 21 -2.40 29.15 -11.56
N GLU A 22 -2.47 30.46 -11.74
CA GLU A 22 -3.74 31.16 -12.03
C GLU A 22 -4.42 30.62 -13.30
N GLU A 23 -3.66 30.16 -14.29
CA GLU A 23 -4.19 29.54 -15.51
C GLU A 23 -4.84 28.17 -15.25
N GLU A 24 -4.40 27.48 -14.20
CA GLU A 24 -4.97 26.21 -13.73
C GLU A 24 -6.13 26.42 -12.74
N GLY A 25 -6.54 27.68 -12.49
CA GLY A 25 -7.60 28.04 -11.55
C GLY A 25 -7.10 28.47 -10.15
N GLY A 26 -5.79 28.49 -9.93
CA GLY A 26 -5.17 28.88 -8.67
C GLY A 26 -5.40 27.89 -7.53
N GLY A 27 -4.87 28.20 -6.35
CA GLY A 27 -5.00 27.36 -5.15
C GLY A 27 -3.98 26.21 -5.09
N VAL A 28 -4.40 25.10 -4.48
CA VAL A 28 -3.55 23.95 -4.16
C VAL A 28 -4.22 22.68 -4.64
N LEU A 29 -3.47 21.85 -5.37
CA LEU A 29 -3.82 20.49 -5.72
C LEU A 29 -3.24 19.53 -4.68
N ALA A 30 -4.02 18.54 -4.26
CA ALA A 30 -3.58 17.40 -3.47
C ALA A 30 -3.93 16.09 -4.20
N TYR A 31 -3.03 15.11 -4.15
CA TYR A 31 -3.24 13.80 -4.77
C TYR A 31 -2.52 12.70 -4.00
N TYR A 32 -3.03 11.48 -4.10
CA TYR A 32 -2.39 10.30 -3.50
C TYR A 32 -1.16 9.87 -4.31
N THR A 33 -0.02 9.69 -3.66
CA THR A 33 1.25 9.37 -4.36
C THR A 33 1.21 8.03 -5.08
N ASP A 34 0.50 7.05 -4.51
CA ASP A 34 0.35 5.72 -5.09
C ASP A 34 -0.80 5.64 -6.11
N MET A 35 -1.73 6.59 -6.08
CA MET A 35 -2.92 6.69 -6.94
C MET A 35 -3.14 8.15 -7.39
N PRO A 36 -2.28 8.70 -8.28
CA PRO A 36 -2.33 10.13 -8.62
C PRO A 36 -3.60 10.58 -9.35
N HIS A 37 -4.39 9.62 -9.86
CA HIS A 37 -5.71 9.89 -10.47
C HIS A 37 -6.77 10.27 -9.44
N ILE A 38 -6.52 10.00 -8.15
CA ILE A 38 -7.35 10.44 -7.05
C ILE A 38 -6.76 11.75 -6.54
N ALA A 39 -7.40 12.84 -6.93
CA ALA A 39 -6.98 14.19 -6.64
C ALA A 39 -8.15 15.01 -6.10
N GLY A 40 -7.82 16.06 -5.37
CA GLY A 40 -8.74 17.09 -4.90
C GLY A 40 -8.01 18.43 -4.83
N ASP A 41 -8.76 19.52 -4.84
CA ASP A 41 -8.21 20.87 -4.87
C ASP A 41 -8.79 21.75 -3.76
N GLY A 42 -8.15 22.89 -3.52
CA GLY A 42 -8.66 23.87 -2.58
C GLY A 42 -7.75 25.08 -2.43
N GLU A 43 -8.30 26.16 -1.87
CA GLU A 43 -7.58 27.43 -1.67
C GLU A 43 -6.40 27.32 -0.69
N SER A 44 -6.32 26.23 0.08
CA SER A 44 -5.22 25.97 1.01
C SER A 44 -4.86 24.49 1.03
N ILE A 45 -3.65 24.17 1.51
CA ILE A 45 -3.17 22.80 1.68
C ILE A 45 -4.17 21.96 2.49
N GLU A 46 -4.72 22.50 3.57
CA GLU A 46 -5.70 21.79 4.41
C GLU A 46 -7.00 21.47 3.67
N LYS A 47 -7.52 22.43 2.89
CA LYS A 47 -8.74 22.23 2.09
C LYS A 47 -8.50 21.17 1.01
N ALA A 48 -7.39 21.25 0.28
CA ALA A 48 -7.03 20.28 -0.74
C ALA A 48 -6.86 18.86 -0.17
N ILE A 49 -6.19 18.73 0.99
CA ILE A 49 -6.05 17.43 1.69
C ILE A 49 -7.41 16.88 2.15
N LYS A 50 -8.31 17.75 2.63
CA LYS A 50 -9.66 17.32 3.01
C LYS A 50 -10.46 16.84 1.79
N ASP A 51 -10.34 17.55 0.68
CA ASP A 51 -11.05 17.25 -0.56
C ASP A 51 -10.56 15.92 -1.17
N VAL A 52 -9.25 15.72 -1.32
CA VAL A 52 -8.69 14.47 -1.85
C VAL A 52 -9.05 13.26 -0.99
N LYS A 53 -9.12 13.41 0.35
CA LYS A 53 -9.60 12.36 1.26
C LYS A 53 -11.07 12.02 1.03
N SER A 54 -11.90 13.01 0.73
CA SER A 54 -13.30 12.78 0.35
C SER A 54 -13.38 12.05 -0.99
N ALA A 55 -12.61 12.49 -1.99
CA ALA A 55 -12.53 11.84 -3.30
C ALA A 55 -12.10 10.37 -3.20
N PHE A 56 -11.13 10.07 -2.33
CA PHE A 56 -10.73 8.70 -2.04
C PHE A 56 -11.84 7.87 -1.39
N GLY A 57 -12.60 8.45 -0.47
CA GLY A 57 -13.77 7.81 0.12
C GLY A 57 -14.81 7.40 -0.93
N CYS A 58 -15.10 8.26 -1.90
CA CYS A 58 -16.00 7.96 -3.02
C CYS A 58 -15.42 6.89 -3.96
N TYR A 59 -14.13 6.97 -4.27
CA TYR A 59 -13.44 5.96 -5.07
C TYR A 59 -13.54 4.57 -4.42
N LEU A 60 -13.29 4.46 -3.11
CA LEU A 60 -13.34 3.20 -2.39
C LEU A 60 -14.73 2.55 -2.45
N GLU A 61 -15.81 3.33 -2.35
CA GLU A 61 -17.17 2.81 -2.44
C GLU A 61 -17.42 2.12 -3.79
N VAL A 62 -17.09 2.82 -4.88
CA VAL A 62 -17.30 2.31 -6.25
C VAL A 62 -16.38 1.11 -6.54
N ALA A 63 -15.11 1.21 -6.17
CA ALA A 63 -14.14 0.13 -6.42
C ALA A 63 -14.50 -1.14 -5.65
N LEU A 64 -14.96 -1.02 -4.39
CA LEU A 64 -15.43 -2.15 -3.60
C LEU A 64 -16.72 -2.76 -4.15
N GLU A 65 -17.68 -1.93 -4.58
CA GLU A 65 -18.94 -2.41 -5.20
C GLU A 65 -18.68 -3.21 -6.48
N LYS A 66 -17.68 -2.81 -7.26
CA LYS A 66 -17.29 -3.49 -8.50
C LYS A 66 -16.30 -4.64 -8.31
N GLU A 67 -15.92 -4.94 -7.06
CA GLU A 67 -14.90 -5.94 -6.72
C GLU A 67 -13.55 -5.67 -7.44
N GLU A 68 -13.21 -4.39 -7.66
CA GLU A 68 -11.96 -3.98 -8.28
C GLU A 68 -10.79 -4.10 -7.28
N GLU A 69 -9.59 -4.41 -7.80
CA GLU A 69 -8.38 -4.44 -6.98
C GLU A 69 -7.95 -3.02 -6.61
N ILE A 70 -7.97 -2.72 -5.32
CA ILE A 70 -7.57 -1.41 -4.78
C ILE A 70 -6.11 -1.48 -4.33
N LYS A 71 -5.30 -0.58 -4.87
CA LYS A 71 -3.87 -0.51 -4.57
C LYS A 71 -3.63 -0.01 -3.14
N GLU A 72 -2.88 -0.79 -2.36
CA GLU A 72 -2.39 -0.41 -1.04
C GLU A 72 -1.17 0.54 -1.13
N PRO A 73 -0.85 1.29 -0.06
CA PRO A 73 0.33 2.15 -0.05
C PRO A 73 1.62 1.34 -0.29
N SER A 74 2.45 1.80 -1.23
CA SER A 74 3.67 1.07 -1.63
C SER A 74 4.70 0.86 -0.50
N HIS A 75 4.62 1.65 0.57
CA HIS A 75 5.51 1.50 1.71
C HIS A 75 5.15 0.29 2.60
N LEU A 76 3.92 -0.24 2.52
CA LEU A 76 3.53 -1.46 3.23
C LEU A 76 4.20 -2.71 2.64
N ASP A 77 4.42 -2.71 1.33
CA ASP A 77 5.09 -3.80 0.61
C ASP A 77 6.62 -3.74 0.67
N LYS A 78 7.19 -2.76 1.39
CA LYS A 78 8.64 -2.66 1.54
C LYS A 78 9.16 -3.81 2.39
N ALA A 79 9.92 -4.70 1.75
CA ALA A 79 10.64 -5.76 2.43
C ALA A 79 11.56 -5.19 3.51
N LYS A 80 11.36 -5.60 4.77
CA LYS A 80 12.24 -5.26 5.88
C LYS A 80 13.20 -6.39 6.16
N ARG A 81 14.50 -6.10 6.16
CA ARG A 81 15.53 -7.06 6.58
C ARG A 81 15.45 -7.24 8.10
N ILE A 82 15.35 -8.50 8.54
CA ILE A 82 15.34 -8.88 9.95
C ILE A 82 16.51 -9.83 10.25
N ASN A 83 16.88 -9.93 11.52
CA ASN A 83 17.83 -10.94 12.02
C ASN A 83 17.06 -11.96 12.85
N ILE A 84 17.28 -13.25 12.61
CA ILE A 84 16.67 -14.37 13.34
C ILE A 84 17.72 -15.41 13.68
N THR A 85 17.50 -16.18 14.74
CA THR A 85 18.34 -17.33 15.11
C THR A 85 17.58 -18.61 14.82
N ILE A 86 18.20 -19.52 14.06
CA ILE A 86 17.64 -20.85 13.77
C ILE A 86 18.74 -21.92 13.91
N PRO A 87 18.41 -23.15 14.32
CA PRO A 87 19.38 -24.23 14.35
C PRO A 87 20.00 -24.49 12.97
N LEU A 88 21.32 -24.73 12.92
CA LEU A 88 22.05 -24.97 11.67
C LEU A 88 21.47 -26.12 10.85
N SER A 89 21.02 -27.18 11.52
CA SER A 89 20.38 -28.33 10.87
C SER A 89 19.08 -27.96 10.15
N VAL A 90 18.32 -27.00 10.68
CA VAL A 90 17.09 -26.49 10.06
C VAL A 90 17.44 -25.57 8.89
N LEU A 91 18.42 -24.68 9.07
CA LEU A 91 18.89 -23.81 7.99
C LEU A 91 19.35 -24.61 6.76
N ASN A 92 20.13 -25.67 6.96
CA ASN A 92 20.60 -26.53 5.87
C ASN A 92 19.45 -27.22 5.11
N LYS A 93 18.40 -27.64 5.83
CA LYS A 93 17.20 -28.22 5.19
C LYS A 93 16.48 -27.19 4.34
N ILE A 94 16.33 -25.96 4.83
CA ILE A 94 15.72 -24.86 4.08
C ILE A 94 16.56 -24.57 2.84
N ASP A 95 17.88 -24.50 2.97
CA ASP A 95 18.79 -24.24 1.85
C ASP A 95 18.69 -25.25 0.73
N ASN A 96 18.61 -26.54 1.08
CA ASN A 96 18.44 -27.59 0.08
C ASN A 96 17.07 -27.49 -0.58
N TYR A 97 16.01 -27.26 0.21
CA TYR A 97 14.65 -27.09 -0.33
C TYR A 97 14.59 -25.93 -1.33
N VAL A 98 15.11 -24.75 -0.99
CA VAL A 98 14.97 -23.57 -1.87
C VAL A 98 15.82 -23.67 -3.14
N LYS A 99 16.93 -24.41 -3.12
CA LYS A 99 17.74 -24.72 -4.32
C LYS A 99 16.96 -25.53 -5.35
N ASP A 100 16.14 -26.47 -4.89
CA ASP A 100 15.41 -27.39 -5.77
C ASP A 100 14.08 -26.80 -6.30
N HIS A 101 13.62 -25.67 -5.75
CA HIS A 101 12.29 -25.10 -6.00
C HIS A 101 12.30 -23.67 -6.57
N ASP A 102 13.42 -23.24 -7.18
CA ASP A 102 13.61 -21.90 -7.78
C ASP A 102 13.11 -20.75 -6.88
N THR A 103 13.50 -20.80 -5.60
CA THR A 103 13.06 -19.82 -4.61
C THR A 103 14.21 -19.44 -3.68
N ASN A 104 13.96 -18.58 -2.69
CA ASN A 104 14.95 -18.16 -1.72
C ASN A 104 14.41 -18.26 -0.28
N ARG A 105 15.30 -18.15 0.70
CA ARG A 105 14.97 -18.24 2.14
C ARG A 105 13.84 -17.29 2.54
N SER A 106 13.91 -16.02 2.09
CA SER A 106 12.92 -15.00 2.45
C SER A 106 11.54 -15.34 1.89
N SER A 107 11.45 -15.77 0.63
CA SER A 107 10.20 -16.23 0.02
C SER A 107 9.65 -17.47 0.72
N PHE A 108 10.51 -18.44 1.04
CA PHE A 108 10.13 -19.63 1.82
C PHE A 108 9.53 -19.24 3.17
N PHE A 109 10.23 -18.42 3.96
CA PHE A 109 9.73 -17.96 5.26
C PHE A 109 8.43 -17.16 5.14
N LYS A 110 8.30 -16.29 4.13
CA LYS A 110 7.06 -15.54 3.87
C LYS A 110 5.89 -16.51 3.65
N ASN A 111 6.05 -17.46 2.74
CA ASN A 111 4.99 -18.40 2.38
C ASN A 111 4.65 -19.35 3.53
N SER A 112 5.65 -19.86 4.26
CA SER A 112 5.44 -20.69 5.44
C SER A 112 4.72 -19.92 6.56
N ALA A 113 5.05 -18.64 6.76
CA ALA A 113 4.36 -17.80 7.74
C ALA A 113 2.91 -17.54 7.34
N LEU A 114 2.65 -17.20 6.07
CA LEU A 114 1.28 -17.01 5.56
C LEU A 114 0.45 -18.29 5.74
N GLN A 115 1.00 -19.44 5.33
CA GLN A 115 0.35 -20.74 5.49
C GLN A 115 0.06 -21.08 6.96
N ALA A 116 0.94 -20.70 7.89
CA ALA A 116 0.75 -20.93 9.32
C ALA A 116 -0.30 -19.98 9.94
N MET A 117 -0.54 -18.82 9.32
CA MET A 117 -1.49 -17.80 9.82
C MET A 117 -2.88 -17.90 9.20
N GLY A 118 -3.04 -18.59 8.06
CA GLY A 118 -4.32 -18.79 7.37
C GLY A 118 -4.29 -18.35 5.92
#